data_AF-A0A2V6LGN1-F1
#
_entry.id   AF-A0A2V6LGN1-F1
#
_cell.length_a   1.000
_cell.length_b   1.000
_cell.length_c   1.000
_cell.angle_alpha   90.00
_cell.angle_beta   90.00
_cell.angle_gamma   90.00
#
_symmetry.space_group_name_H-M   'P 1'
#
loop_
_entity.id
_entity.type
_entity.pdbx_description
1 polymer ?
#
loop_
_entity_poly.entity_id
_entity_poly.type
_entity_poly.pdbx_seq_one_letter_code
_entity_poly.pdbx_strand_id
1 'polypeptide(L)'
;VAIGKFNHDGHFDVVALNVQDSDITVLTGNGDGTFQPGDDYIVGLTPIDVAVGQLNRDSAMDLAVADENSFGISVLLNNRSGHFQGSQR
;
A
#
# COMPACT_ATOMS: atom_id res chain seq x y z
N VAL A 1 -2.78 5.22 -7.53
CA VAL A 1 -1.61 5.66 -6.73
C VAL A 1 -2.12 6.26 -5.43
N ALA A 2 -1.40 6.07 -4.33
CA ALA A 2 -1.66 6.74 -3.07
C ALA A 2 -0.38 7.28 -2.43
N ILE A 3 -0.53 8.24 -1.52
CA ILE A 3 0.58 8.89 -0.81
C ILE A 3 0.28 8.88 0.69
N GLY A 4 1.27 8.55 1.51
CA GLY A 4 1.11 8.49 2.97
C GLY A 4 2.46 8.50 3.68
N LYS A 5 2.45 8.59 5.01
CA LYS A 5 3.66 8.41 5.84
C LYS A 5 3.58 7.02 6.47
N PHE A 6 3.98 5.99 5.74
CA PHE A 6 3.70 4.60 6.13
C PHE A 6 4.73 4.06 7.12
N ASN A 7 5.96 4.54 7.07
CA ASN A 7 7.06 4.11 7.95
C ASN A 7 7.38 5.06 9.12
N HIS A 8 6.65 6.19 9.20
CA HIS A 8 6.78 7.22 10.24
C HIS A 8 8.18 7.87 10.33
N ASP A 9 8.97 7.83 9.26
CA ASP A 9 10.29 8.49 9.21
C ASP A 9 10.21 10.02 9.01
N GLY A 10 9.01 10.54 8.75
CA GLY A 10 8.73 11.97 8.55
C GLY A 10 8.55 12.37 7.09
N HIS A 11 8.91 11.50 6.15
CA HIS A 11 8.79 11.66 4.71
C HIS A 11 7.51 11.02 4.17
N PHE A 12 7.14 11.39 2.94
CA PHE A 12 6.00 10.79 2.26
C PHE A 12 6.48 9.65 1.37
N ASP A 13 5.80 8.52 1.50
CA ASP A 13 5.94 7.31 0.72
C ASP A 13 4.85 7.24 -0.35
N VAL A 14 5.05 6.40 -1.36
CA VAL A 14 4.12 6.24 -2.50
C VAL A 14 3.69 4.78 -2.64
N VAL A 15 2.41 4.56 -2.91
CA VAL A 15 1.87 3.27 -3.33
C VAL A 15 1.49 3.32 -4.80
N ALA A 16 2.13 2.50 -5.62
CA ALA A 16 1.81 2.32 -7.03
C ALA A 16 0.99 1.05 -7.25
N LEU A 17 0.01 1.10 -8.14
CA LEU A 17 -0.77 -0.07 -8.57
C LEU A 17 -0.10 -0.64 -9.83
N ASN A 18 0.24 -1.93 -9.83
CA ASN A 18 0.81 -2.59 -11.01
C ASN A 18 -0.21 -3.59 -11.56
N VAL A 19 -1.06 -3.08 -12.45
CA VAL A 19 -2.21 -3.84 -12.97
C VAL A 19 -1.79 -5.14 -13.67
N GLN A 20 -0.67 -5.12 -14.39
CA GLN A 20 -0.18 -6.28 -15.14
C GLN A 20 0.42 -7.37 -14.25
N ASP A 21 1.04 -6.96 -13.14
CA ASP A 21 1.71 -7.86 -12.19
C ASP A 21 0.78 -8.28 -11.04
N SER A 22 -0.44 -7.72 -11.00
CA SER A 22 -1.48 -8.03 -10.01
C SER A 22 -1.11 -7.67 -8.56
N ASP A 23 -0.19 -6.71 -8.41
CA ASP A 23 0.35 -6.28 -7.13
C ASP A 23 0.32 -4.74 -6.98
N ILE A 24 0.76 -4.28 -5.81
CA ILE A 24 1.12 -2.89 -5.56
C ILE A 24 2.59 -2.83 -5.13
N THR A 25 3.27 -1.73 -5.45
CA THR A 25 4.60 -1.43 -4.90
C THR A 25 4.52 -0.28 -3.90
N VAL A 26 5.15 -0.42 -2.74
CA VAL A 26 5.30 0.66 -1.75
C VAL A 26 6.71 1.22 -1.80
N LEU A 27 6.88 2.42 -2.34
CA LEU A 27 8.14 3.13 -2.48
C LEU A 27 8.39 4.05 -1.28
N THR A 28 9.55 3.89 -0.62
CA THR A 28 9.95 4.71 0.53
C THR A 28 10.52 6.05 0.07
N GLY A 29 10.00 7.16 0.60
CA GLY A 29 10.45 8.50 0.23
C GLY A 29 11.70 8.94 0.99
N ASN A 30 12.68 9.52 0.29
CA ASN A 30 13.88 10.09 0.92
C ASN A 30 13.69 11.54 1.43
N GLY A 31 12.50 12.13 1.22
CA GLY A 31 12.20 13.51 1.62
C GLY A 31 12.70 14.60 0.67
N ASP A 32 13.44 14.25 -0.37
CA ASP A 32 13.98 15.15 -1.40
C ASP A 32 13.30 14.97 -2.77
N GLY A 33 12.21 14.21 -2.81
CA GLY A 33 11.49 13.85 -4.04
C GLY A 33 12.04 12.61 -4.75
N THR A 34 13.09 11.99 -4.22
CA THR A 34 13.57 10.66 -4.66
C THR A 34 12.97 9.54 -3.80
N PHE A 35 12.99 8.33 -4.35
CA PHE A 35 12.40 7.15 -3.72
C PHE A 35 13.37 5.97 -3.74
N GLN A 36 13.37 5.19 -2.67
CA GLN A 36 14.07 3.92 -2.62
C GLN A 36 13.24 2.81 -3.30
N PRO A 37 13.87 1.71 -3.74
CA PRO A 37 13.13 0.53 -4.16
C PRO A 37 12.14 0.10 -3.09
N GLY A 38 10.95 -0.29 -3.53
CA GLY A 38 9.84 -0.65 -2.67
C GLY A 38 9.66 -2.15 -2.49
N ASP A 39 8.73 -2.50 -1.63
CA ASP A 39 8.21 -3.87 -1.51
C ASP A 39 6.96 -4.03 -2.37
N ASP A 40 6.82 -5.22 -2.97
CA ASP A 40 5.64 -5.60 -3.76
C ASP A 40 4.69 -6.48 -2.96
N TYR A 41 3.39 -6.23 -3.11
CA TYR A 41 2.34 -6.97 -2.42
C TYR A 41 1.27 -7.43 -3.40
N ILE A 42 1.11 -8.74 -3.55
CA ILE A 42 0.04 -9.32 -4.38
C ILE A 42 -1.31 -9.00 -3.73
N VAL A 43 -2.19 -8.34 -4.47
CA VAL A 43 -3.48 -7.82 -3.96
C VAL A 43 -4.69 -8.30 -4.76
N GLY A 44 -4.49 -9.13 -5.78
CA GLY A 44 -5.58 -9.66 -6.58
C GLY A 44 -5.10 -10.09 -7.97
N LEU A 45 -5.86 -9.69 -9.00
CA LEU A 45 -5.60 -9.98 -10.41
C LEU A 45 -5.54 -8.69 -11.25
N THR A 46 -6.26 -7.65 -10.85
CA THR A 46 -6.40 -6.38 -11.56
C THR A 46 -6.73 -5.29 -10.53
N PRO A 47 -5.72 -4.84 -9.77
CA PRO A 47 -5.90 -3.76 -8.81
C PRO A 47 -6.19 -2.45 -9.55
N ILE A 48 -7.32 -1.81 -9.25
CA ILE A 48 -7.80 -0.62 -9.97
C ILE A 48 -7.78 0.65 -9.12
N ASP A 49 -7.83 0.52 -7.80
CA ASP A 49 -7.84 1.67 -6.90
C ASP A 49 -7.24 1.31 -5.53
N VAL A 50 -6.71 2.31 -4.83
CA VAL A 50 -6.15 2.16 -3.49
C VAL A 50 -6.60 3.33 -2.60
N ALA A 51 -7.20 2.97 -1.47
CA ALA A 51 -7.55 3.89 -0.39
C ALA A 51 -6.60 3.72 0.80
N VAL A 52 -6.34 4.82 1.51
CA VAL A 52 -5.46 4.87 2.68
C VAL A 52 -6.27 5.27 3.91
N GLY A 53 -6.15 4.52 5.00
CA GLY A 53 -6.92 4.79 6.21
C GLY A 53 -6.43 3.99 7.42
N GLN A 54 -6.78 4.43 8.63
CA GLN A 54 -6.59 3.60 9.83
C GLN A 54 -7.74 2.60 9.92
N LEU A 55 -7.48 1.31 9.73
CA LEU A 55 -8.51 0.28 9.66
C LEU A 55 -8.55 -0.59 10.92
N ASN A 56 -7.43 -0.71 11.65
CA ASN A 56 -7.33 -1.56 12.84
C ASN A 56 -7.06 -0.79 14.16
N ARG A 57 -6.98 0.56 14.11
CA ARG A 57 -6.70 1.47 15.24
C ARG A 57 -5.33 1.28 15.90
N ASP A 58 -4.34 0.79 15.17
CA ASP A 58 -2.96 0.72 15.65
C ASP A 58 -2.14 1.98 15.36
N SER A 59 -2.78 3.09 15.00
CA SER A 59 -2.12 4.36 14.62
C SER A 59 -1.18 4.28 13.41
N ALA A 60 -1.16 3.18 12.65
CA ALA A 60 -0.54 3.09 11.33
C ALA A 60 -1.58 3.38 10.24
N MET A 61 -1.15 3.92 9.11
CA MET A 61 -2.01 4.01 7.93
C MET A 61 -1.97 2.67 7.18
N ASP A 62 -3.12 2.03 7.05
CA ASP A 62 -3.37 0.79 6.31
C ASP A 62 -3.81 1.10 4.87
N LEU A 63 -3.84 0.07 4.02
CA LEU A 63 -4.31 0.16 2.63
C LEU A 63 -5.53 -0.73 2.41
N ALA A 64 -6.48 -0.24 1.63
CA ALA A 64 -7.55 -1.03 1.05
C ALA A 64 -7.43 -0.93 -0.49
N VAL A 65 -7.26 -2.07 -1.16
CA VAL A 65 -7.06 -2.14 -2.61
C VAL A 65 -8.27 -2.80 -3.25
N ALA A 66 -8.92 -2.08 -4.16
CA ALA A 66 -10.04 -2.60 -4.93
C ALA A 66 -9.52 -3.35 -6.16
N ASP A 67 -10.09 -4.53 -6.39
CA ASP A 67 -9.71 -5.40 -7.49
C ASP A 67 -10.93 -5.76 -8.37
N GLU A 68 -10.82 -5.45 -9.66
CA GLU A 68 -11.95 -5.58 -10.60
C GLU A 68 -12.28 -7.04 -10.91
N ASN A 69 -11.27 -7.87 -11.14
CA ASN A 69 -11.45 -9.23 -11.68
C ASN A 69 -11.62 -10.32 -10.61
N SER A 70 -11.29 -10.02 -9.36
CA SER A 70 -11.50 -10.91 -8.23
C SER A 70 -12.71 -10.51 -7.36
N PHE A 71 -13.44 -9.46 -7.76
CA PHE A 71 -14.66 -8.95 -7.12
C PHE A 71 -14.51 -8.69 -5.61
N GLY A 72 -13.34 -8.23 -5.17
CA GLY A 72 -13.02 -8.10 -3.75
C GLY A 72 -12.18 -6.86 -3.43
N ILE A 73 -12.06 -6.59 -2.13
CA ILE A 73 -11.13 -5.61 -1.57
C ILE A 73 -10.09 -6.38 -0.76
N SER A 74 -8.81 -6.14 -1.06
CA SER A 74 -7.70 -6.64 -0.24
C SER A 74 -7.31 -5.58 0.78
N VAL A 75 -7.19 -5.96 2.05
CA VAL A 75 -6.74 -5.06 3.11
C VAL A 75 -5.31 -5.40 3.50
N LEU A 76 -4.46 -4.39 3.54
CA LEU A 76 -3.06 -4.52 3.91
C LEU A 76 -2.84 -3.72 5.18
N LEU A 77 -2.57 -4.42 6.27
CA LEU A 77 -2.32 -3.82 7.58
C LEU A 77 -0.86 -3.42 7.70
N ASN A 78 -0.62 -2.19 8.12
CA ASN A 78 0.72 -1.66 8.28
C ASN A 78 1.22 -1.87 9.71
N ASN A 79 2.44 -2.37 9.87
CA ASN A 79 3.07 -2.52 11.19
C ASN A 79 3.85 -1.27 11.65
N ARG A 80 3.55 -0.09 11.07
CA ARG A 80 4.22 1.22 11.25
C ARG A 80 5.64 1.33 10.69
N SER A 81 6.14 0.31 10.00
CA SER A 81 7.48 0.35 9.40
C SER A 81 7.46 0.59 7.89
N GLY A 82 6.27 0.79 7.30
CA GLY A 82 6.10 0.82 5.85
C GLY A 82 6.00 -0.58 5.23
N HIS A 83 6.20 -1.63 6.03
CA HIS A 83 5.93 -3.00 5.65
C HIS A 83 4.49 -3.39 5.96
N PHE A 84 3.84 -4.03 4.99
CA PHE A 84 2.44 -4.41 5.08
C PHE A 84 2.26 -5.92 5.21
N GLN A 85 1.19 -6.32 5.89
CA GLN A 85 0.76 -7.71 5.95
C GLN A 85 -0.62 -7.83 5.33
N GLY A 86 -0.79 -8.80 4.43
CA GLY A 86 -2.08 -9.10 3.85
C GLY A 86 -3.06 -9.60 4.92
N SER A 87 -4.15 -8.87 5.11
CA SER A 87 -5.35 -9.36 5.77
C SER A 87 -6.26 -9.91 4.67
N GLN A 88 -6.34 -11.25 4.57
CA GLN A 88 -7.17 -11.90 3.56
C GLN A 88 -8.67 -11.74 3.87
N ARG A 89 -9.42 -11.58 2.77
CA ARG A 89 -10.88 -11.54 2.53
C ARG A 89 -11.83 -11.88 3.68
#